data_AF-A0A0H2QWR4-F1
#
_entry.id   AF-A0A0H2QWR4-F1
#
_cell.length_a   1.000
_cell.length_b   1.000
_cell.length_c   1.000
_cell.angle_alpha   90.00
_cell.angle_beta   90.00
_cell.angle_gamma   90.00
#
_symmetry.space_group_name_H-M   'P 1'
#
loop_
_entity.id
_entity.type
_entity.pdbx_description
1 polymer ?
#
loop_
_entity_poly.entity_id
_entity_poly.type
_entity_poly.pdbx_seq_one_letter_code
_entity_poly.pdbx_strand_id
1 'polypeptide(L)'
;MSNSKTKSNAEMKNMDRIDNVRRSRLHRQESAERKKCLEDALVKGKRLRWSRASRNEAYGKLLAARESLRALYAQIDLKKMQFVQARAEFGGANSMVKANRSQLRDTCLRSEIPEQHTLWEDANSSDYNHDTDSITDTETEFEDVDSSVIQNIKKIFLSCIRYLKRNSRAESNAFSNT
;
A
#
# COMPACT_ATOMS: atom_id res chain seq x y z
N MET A 1 -10.39 92.73 -9.42
CA MET A 1 -9.29 91.83 -9.82
C MET A 1 -9.88 90.51 -10.27
N SER A 2 -10.03 90.30 -11.57
CA SER A 2 -10.68 89.10 -12.12
C SER A 2 -9.93 88.64 -13.37
N ASN A 3 -8.85 87.88 -13.19
CA ASN A 3 -8.15 87.23 -14.29
C ASN A 3 -8.82 85.87 -14.59
N SER A 4 -9.91 85.87 -15.36
CA SER A 4 -10.48 84.64 -15.90
C SER A 4 -9.76 84.25 -17.20
N LYS A 5 -8.98 83.19 -17.07
CA LYS A 5 -8.21 82.49 -18.10
C LYS A 5 -9.04 82.16 -19.35
N THR A 6 -8.81 82.86 -20.45
CA THR A 6 -9.04 82.30 -21.80
C THR A 6 -7.74 81.66 -22.26
N LYS A 7 -7.52 80.40 -21.87
CA LYS A 7 -6.49 79.59 -22.52
C LYS A 7 -6.84 79.49 -24.00
N SER A 8 -5.86 79.68 -24.86
CA SER A 8 -6.06 79.71 -26.31
C SER A 8 -6.63 78.37 -26.80
N ASN A 9 -7.52 78.42 -27.80
CA ASN A 9 -8.19 77.25 -28.37
C ASN A 9 -7.19 76.18 -28.90
N ALA A 10 -5.94 76.58 -29.16
CA ALA A 10 -4.84 75.72 -29.55
C ALA A 10 -4.25 74.91 -28.36
N GLU A 11 -4.16 75.51 -27.16
CA GLU A 11 -3.70 74.82 -25.96
C GLU A 11 -4.69 73.76 -25.47
N MET A 12 -6.00 74.05 -25.55
CA MET A 12 -7.04 73.05 -25.23
C MET A 12 -6.98 71.84 -26.16
N LYS A 13 -6.89 72.06 -27.48
CA LYS A 13 -6.77 70.97 -28.47
C LYS A 13 -5.51 70.13 -28.29
N ASN A 14 -4.40 70.75 -27.83
CA ASN A 14 -3.16 70.03 -27.57
C ASN A 14 -3.25 69.17 -26.31
N MET A 15 -3.89 69.66 -25.25
CA MET A 15 -4.15 68.89 -24.02
C MET A 15 -5.08 67.69 -24.30
N ASP A 16 -6.15 67.87 -25.07
CA ASP A 16 -7.05 66.78 -25.47
C ASP A 16 -6.33 65.70 -26.28
N ARG A 17 -5.36 66.11 -27.12
CA ARG A 17 -4.54 65.19 -27.91
C ARG A 17 -3.58 64.39 -27.02
N ILE A 18 -2.95 65.04 -26.05
CA ILE A 18 -2.06 64.39 -25.07
C ILE A 18 -2.85 63.41 -24.20
N ASP A 19 -4.05 63.78 -23.75
CA ASP A 19 -4.92 62.92 -22.96
C ASP A 19 -5.42 61.70 -23.76
N ASN A 20 -5.74 61.87 -25.04
CA ASN A 20 -6.12 60.74 -25.91
C ASN A 20 -4.96 59.76 -26.14
N VAL A 21 -3.73 60.27 -26.34
CA VAL A 21 -2.54 59.42 -26.48
C VAL A 21 -2.26 58.66 -25.17
N ARG A 22 -2.41 59.33 -24.02
CA ARG A 22 -2.24 58.70 -22.71
C ARG A 22 -3.30 57.62 -22.44
N ARG A 23 -4.58 57.89 -22.73
CA ARG A 23 -5.67 56.91 -22.62
C ARG A 23 -5.46 55.72 -23.55
N SER A 24 -5.04 55.96 -24.79
CA SER A 24 -4.74 54.87 -25.74
C SER A 24 -3.59 53.98 -25.25
N ARG A 25 -2.53 54.58 -24.68
CA ARG A 25 -1.41 53.85 -24.10
C ARG A 25 -1.82 53.02 -22.89
N LEU A 26 -2.62 53.59 -21.98
CA LEU A 26 -3.23 52.88 -20.85
C LEU A 26 -4.09 51.70 -21.31
N HIS A 27 -4.97 51.92 -22.29
CA HIS A 27 -5.83 50.85 -22.82
C HIS A 27 -5.02 49.71 -23.47
N ARG A 28 -3.93 50.02 -24.17
CA ARG A 28 -3.03 48.99 -24.73
C ARG A 28 -2.32 48.21 -23.62
N GLN A 29 -1.90 48.89 -22.57
CA GLN A 29 -1.27 48.25 -21.41
C GLN A 29 -2.25 47.34 -20.68
N GLU A 30 -3.45 47.82 -20.37
CA GLU A 30 -4.51 47.00 -19.75
C GLU A 30 -4.90 45.81 -20.62
N SER A 31 -4.97 45.98 -21.94
CA SER A 31 -5.24 44.89 -22.87
C SER A 31 -4.13 43.83 -22.87
N ALA A 32 -2.86 44.25 -22.80
CA ALA A 32 -1.72 43.35 -22.70
C ALA A 32 -1.69 42.61 -21.36
N GLU A 33 -1.96 43.30 -20.25
CA GLU A 33 -2.05 42.69 -18.91
C GLU A 33 -3.19 41.67 -18.83
N ARG A 34 -4.38 41.99 -19.37
CA ARG A 34 -5.50 41.04 -19.45
C ARG A 34 -5.15 39.80 -20.27
N LYS A 35 -4.50 39.95 -21.42
CA LYS A 35 -4.04 38.82 -22.23
C LYS A 35 -3.04 37.94 -21.46
N LYS A 36 -2.06 38.56 -20.81
CA LYS A 36 -1.08 37.85 -19.98
C LYS A 36 -1.74 37.09 -18.83
N CYS A 37 -2.68 37.71 -18.10
CA CYS A 37 -3.44 37.04 -17.05
C CYS A 37 -4.23 35.83 -17.58
N LEU A 38 -4.80 35.94 -18.79
CA LEU A 38 -5.56 34.87 -19.41
C LEU A 38 -4.66 33.70 -19.85
N GLU A 39 -3.49 34.00 -20.42
CA GLU A 39 -2.46 33.01 -20.75
C GLU A 39 -1.93 32.30 -19.49
N ASP A 40 -1.64 33.06 -18.43
CA ASP A 40 -1.21 32.50 -17.14
C ASP A 40 -2.29 31.59 -16.53
N ALA A 41 -3.56 31.98 -16.61
CA ALA A 41 -4.67 31.16 -16.15
C ALA A 41 -4.81 29.86 -16.97
N LEU A 42 -4.62 29.91 -18.28
CA LEU A 42 -4.62 28.72 -19.15
C LEU A 42 -3.46 27.78 -18.81
N VAL A 43 -2.26 28.30 -18.60
CA VAL A 43 -1.08 27.50 -18.23
C VAL A 43 -1.28 26.85 -16.85
N LYS A 44 -1.76 27.61 -15.86
CA LYS A 44 -2.11 27.07 -14.53
C LYS A 44 -3.18 25.99 -14.64
N GLY A 45 -4.21 26.20 -15.46
CA GLY A 45 -5.25 25.21 -15.72
C GLY A 45 -4.71 23.91 -16.34
N LYS A 46 -3.80 24.00 -17.31
CA LYS A 46 -3.11 22.82 -17.88
C LYS A 46 -2.30 22.07 -16.82
N ARG A 47 -1.53 22.80 -16.01
CA ARG A 47 -0.71 22.21 -14.94
C ARG A 47 -1.56 21.50 -13.88
N LEU A 48 -2.69 22.08 -13.50
CA LEU A 48 -3.64 21.45 -12.58
C LEU A 48 -4.22 20.15 -13.14
N ARG A 49 -4.58 20.13 -14.43
CA ARG A 49 -5.07 18.91 -15.09
C ARG A 49 -4.02 17.80 -15.09
N TRP A 50 -2.76 18.13 -15.41
CA TRP A 50 -1.66 17.16 -15.35
C TRP A 50 -1.43 16.65 -13.93
N SER A 51 -1.41 17.53 -12.93
CA SER A 51 -1.27 17.13 -11.52
C SER A 51 -2.38 16.17 -11.08
N ARG A 52 -3.64 16.44 -11.47
CA ARG A 52 -4.77 15.54 -11.21
C ARG A 52 -4.61 14.20 -11.92
N ALA A 53 -4.18 14.19 -13.17
CA ALA A 53 -3.95 12.96 -13.93
C ALA A 53 -2.87 12.08 -13.26
N SER A 54 -1.72 12.65 -12.92
CA SER A 54 -0.64 11.92 -12.22
C SER A 54 -1.09 11.39 -10.85
N ARG A 55 -1.93 12.14 -10.13
CA ARG A 55 -2.49 11.70 -8.85
C ARG A 55 -3.44 10.53 -9.02
N ASN A 56 -4.32 10.58 -10.02
CA ASN A 56 -5.25 9.49 -10.30
C ASN A 56 -4.51 8.21 -10.71
N GLU A 57 -3.45 8.35 -11.51
CA GLU A 57 -2.57 7.23 -11.87
C GLU A 57 -1.89 6.63 -10.63
N ALA A 58 -1.31 7.48 -9.77
CA ALA A 58 -0.67 7.03 -8.53
C ALA A 58 -1.67 6.34 -7.58
N TYR A 59 -2.90 6.87 -7.48
CA TYR A 59 -3.97 6.27 -6.70
C TYR A 59 -4.40 4.92 -7.27
N GLY A 60 -4.53 4.80 -8.61
CA GLY A 60 -4.81 3.54 -9.28
C GLY A 60 -3.74 2.48 -9.01
N LYS A 61 -2.46 2.85 -9.08
CA LYS A 61 -1.34 1.96 -8.73
C LYS A 61 -1.39 1.51 -7.27
N LEU A 62 -1.73 2.42 -6.35
CA LEU A 62 -1.88 2.09 -4.94
C LEU A 62 -3.04 1.11 -4.68
N LEU A 63 -4.18 1.29 -5.37
CA LEU A 63 -5.29 0.35 -5.29
C LEU A 63 -4.92 -1.03 -5.84
N ALA A 64 -4.23 -1.08 -6.98
CA ALA A 64 -3.74 -2.33 -7.55
C ALA A 64 -2.80 -3.06 -6.59
N ALA A 65 -1.80 -2.35 -6.02
CA ALA A 65 -0.88 -2.92 -5.04
C ALA A 65 -1.62 -3.44 -3.78
N ARG A 66 -2.65 -2.72 -3.32
CA ARG A 66 -3.48 -3.15 -2.20
C ARG A 66 -4.22 -4.46 -2.51
N GLU A 67 -4.82 -4.59 -3.70
CA GLU A 67 -5.50 -5.83 -4.06
C GLU A 67 -4.52 -7.00 -4.27
N SER A 68 -3.35 -6.76 -4.85
CA SER A 68 -2.28 -7.77 -4.92
C SER A 68 -1.85 -8.25 -3.54
N LEU A 69 -1.69 -7.33 -2.57
CA LEU A 69 -1.36 -7.68 -1.18
C LEU A 69 -2.45 -8.57 -0.55
N ARG A 70 -3.74 -8.22 -0.77
CA ARG A 70 -4.85 -9.05 -0.26
C ARG A 70 -4.87 -10.45 -0.87
N ALA A 71 -4.61 -10.55 -2.18
CA ALA A 71 -4.51 -11.85 -2.85
C ALA A 71 -3.38 -12.70 -2.27
N LEU A 72 -2.22 -12.11 -1.97
CA LEU A 72 -1.10 -12.80 -1.32
C LEU A 72 -1.47 -13.30 0.09
N TYR A 73 -2.16 -12.49 0.90
CA TYR A 73 -2.64 -12.93 2.21
C TYR A 73 -3.61 -14.11 2.10
N ALA A 74 -4.55 -14.06 1.15
CA ALA A 74 -5.47 -15.18 0.92
C ALA A 74 -4.75 -16.46 0.48
N GLN A 75 -3.69 -16.34 -0.34
CA GLN A 75 -2.85 -17.49 -0.71
C GLN A 75 -2.09 -18.07 0.49
N ILE A 76 -1.56 -17.21 1.36
CA ILE A 76 -0.90 -17.64 2.60
C ILE A 76 -1.88 -18.41 3.48
N ASP A 77 -3.11 -17.92 3.66
CA ASP A 77 -4.11 -18.58 4.48
C ASP A 77 -4.53 -19.94 3.91
N LEU A 78 -4.70 -20.05 2.58
CA LEU A 78 -4.92 -21.33 1.90
C LEU A 78 -3.76 -22.31 2.12
N LYS A 79 -2.51 -21.84 2.01
CA LYS A 79 -1.33 -22.68 2.23
C LYS A 79 -1.20 -23.13 3.68
N LYS A 80 -1.53 -22.28 4.64
CA LYS A 80 -1.60 -22.63 6.07
C LYS A 80 -2.64 -23.73 6.31
N MET A 81 -3.84 -23.59 5.75
CA MET A 81 -4.89 -24.61 5.86
C MET A 81 -4.44 -25.96 5.28
N GLN A 82 -3.81 -25.96 4.09
CA GLN A 82 -3.24 -27.16 3.48
C GLN A 82 -2.19 -27.83 4.37
N PHE A 83 -1.31 -27.04 5.00
CA PHE A 83 -0.28 -27.55 5.90
C PHE A 83 -0.87 -28.17 7.17
N VAL A 84 -1.86 -27.51 7.79
CA VAL A 84 -2.56 -28.04 8.97
C VAL A 84 -3.25 -29.37 8.65
N GLN A 85 -3.93 -29.45 7.50
CA GLN A 85 -4.56 -30.69 7.06
C GLN A 85 -3.54 -31.81 6.85
N ALA A 86 -2.45 -31.53 6.11
CA ALA A 86 -1.40 -32.52 5.89
C ALA A 86 -0.80 -33.01 7.22
N ARG A 87 -0.55 -32.11 8.18
CA ARG A 87 -0.06 -32.47 9.52
C ARG A 87 -1.03 -33.39 10.26
N ALA A 88 -2.34 -33.12 10.19
CA ALA A 88 -3.35 -33.98 10.81
C ALA A 88 -3.38 -35.38 10.16
N GLU A 89 -3.28 -35.45 8.83
CA GLU A 89 -3.21 -36.71 8.08
C GLU A 89 -1.94 -37.51 8.45
N PHE A 90 -0.78 -36.86 8.56
CA PHE A 90 0.46 -37.49 9.01
C PHE A 90 0.37 -37.99 10.46
N GLY A 91 -0.24 -37.22 11.37
CA GLY A 91 -0.46 -37.64 12.75
C GLY A 91 -1.33 -38.91 12.85
N GLY A 92 -2.38 -38.98 12.03
CA GLY A 92 -3.22 -40.18 11.91
C GLY A 92 -2.44 -41.39 11.37
N ALA A 93 -1.67 -41.20 10.29
CA ALA A 93 -0.83 -42.26 9.73
C ALA A 93 0.22 -42.76 10.72
N ASN A 94 0.89 -41.86 11.43
CA ASN A 94 1.89 -42.20 12.45
C ASN A 94 1.26 -43.02 13.59
N SER A 95 0.08 -42.62 14.06
CA SER A 95 -0.67 -43.35 15.08
C SER A 95 -1.02 -44.77 14.64
N MET A 96 -1.43 -44.96 13.38
CA MET A 96 -1.69 -46.29 12.82
C MET A 96 -0.42 -47.15 12.73
N VAL A 97 0.70 -46.57 12.28
CA VAL A 97 1.99 -47.28 12.19
C VAL A 97 2.43 -47.74 13.58
N LYS A 98 2.35 -46.86 14.59
CA LYS A 98 2.65 -47.21 15.99
C LYS A 98 1.74 -48.33 16.51
N ALA A 99 0.45 -48.27 16.23
CA ALA A 99 -0.49 -49.33 16.62
C ALA A 99 -0.16 -50.67 15.95
N ASN A 100 0.12 -50.69 14.65
CA ASN A 100 0.49 -51.89 13.91
C ASN A 100 1.81 -52.49 14.42
N ARG A 101 2.81 -51.66 14.74
CA ARG A 101 4.07 -52.11 15.35
C ARG A 101 3.86 -52.75 16.71
N SER A 102 3.05 -52.12 17.58
CA SER A 102 2.69 -52.70 18.87
C SER A 102 2.02 -54.07 18.72
N GLN A 103 1.07 -54.21 17.78
CA GLN A 103 0.42 -55.49 17.51
C GLN A 103 1.37 -56.55 16.97
N LEU A 104 2.33 -56.15 16.11
CA LEU A 104 3.36 -57.05 15.60
C LEU A 104 4.25 -57.56 16.75
N ARG A 105 4.68 -56.67 17.65
CA ARG A 105 5.46 -57.02 18.85
C ARG A 105 4.70 -58.01 19.73
N ASP A 106 3.42 -57.76 20.00
CA ASP A 106 2.56 -58.69 20.76
C ASP A 106 2.45 -60.06 20.09
N THR A 107 2.41 -60.09 18.76
CA THR A 107 2.31 -61.34 17.99
C THR A 107 3.61 -62.12 18.02
N CYS A 108 4.75 -61.44 17.92
CA CYS A 108 6.05 -62.06 18.06
C CYS A 108 6.27 -62.62 19.47
N LEU A 109 5.83 -61.91 20.51
CA LEU A 109 5.85 -62.38 21.91
C LEU A 109 5.01 -63.64 22.09
N ARG A 110 3.76 -63.64 21.59
CA ARG A 110 2.86 -64.81 21.68
C ARG A 110 3.37 -66.03 20.93
N SER A 111 4.14 -65.81 19.86
CA SER A 111 4.62 -66.89 18.98
C SER A 111 6.06 -67.31 19.31
N GLU A 112 6.63 -66.81 20.40
CA GLU A 112 8.01 -67.10 20.84
C GLU A 112 9.05 -66.89 19.74
N ILE A 113 8.85 -65.88 18.89
CA ILE A 113 9.79 -65.57 17.81
C ILE A 113 11.10 -65.06 18.44
N PRO A 114 12.27 -65.63 18.08
CA PRO A 114 13.55 -65.19 18.61
C PRO A 114 13.84 -63.72 18.29
N GLU A 115 14.51 -63.02 19.20
CA GLU A 115 14.79 -61.58 19.03
C GLU A 115 15.70 -61.25 17.83
N GLN A 116 16.48 -62.24 17.37
CA GLN A 116 17.36 -62.12 16.20
C GLN A 116 16.60 -62.28 14.87
N HIS A 117 15.29 -62.55 14.92
CA HIS A 117 14.47 -62.70 13.74
C HIS A 117 14.08 -61.34 13.17
N THR A 118 14.10 -61.19 11.85
CA THR A 118 13.83 -59.93 11.15
C THR A 118 12.48 -59.30 11.52
N LEU A 119 11.44 -60.11 11.72
CA LEU A 119 10.13 -59.66 12.22
C LEU A 119 10.20 -58.99 13.61
N TRP A 120 11.09 -59.46 14.49
CA TRP A 120 11.31 -58.85 15.81
C TRP A 120 12.04 -57.51 15.68
N GLU A 121 13.05 -57.46 14.80
CA GLU A 121 13.76 -56.23 14.45
C GLU A 121 12.80 -55.18 13.86
N ASP A 122 11.90 -55.58 12.94
CA ASP A 122 10.88 -54.70 12.37
C ASP A 122 9.89 -54.18 13.43
N ALA A 123 9.48 -55.04 14.37
CA ALA A 123 8.58 -54.69 15.48
C ALA A 123 9.25 -53.78 16.54
N ASN A 124 10.57 -53.87 16.70
CA ASN A 124 11.36 -53.05 17.62
C ASN A 124 11.99 -51.82 16.98
N SER A 125 12.00 -51.74 15.65
CA SER A 125 12.38 -50.52 14.95
C SER A 125 11.40 -49.40 15.35
N SER A 126 11.92 -48.39 16.08
CA SER A 126 11.33 -47.06 16.31
C SER A 126 10.78 -46.65 17.69
N ASP A 127 10.93 -47.40 18.78
CA ASP A 127 10.49 -46.88 20.10
C ASP A 127 11.61 -46.42 21.04
N TYR A 128 12.86 -46.86 20.86
CA TYR A 128 13.87 -46.66 21.91
C TYR A 128 15.25 -46.14 21.46
N ASN A 129 15.66 -46.29 20.19
CA ASN A 129 17.05 -46.01 19.78
C ASN A 129 17.25 -45.36 18.41
N HIS A 130 16.20 -45.12 17.61
CA HIS A 130 16.34 -44.49 16.30
C HIS A 130 15.24 -43.47 16.07
N ASP A 131 15.67 -42.26 15.72
CA ASP A 131 14.96 -41.03 15.34
C ASP A 131 13.65 -41.21 14.55
N THR A 132 12.64 -41.78 15.18
CA THR A 132 11.25 -41.42 14.94
C THR A 132 10.73 -40.59 16.10
N ASP A 133 11.62 -39.81 16.72
CA ASP A 133 11.24 -38.51 17.24
C ASP A 133 10.66 -37.75 16.05
N SER A 134 9.35 -37.94 15.98
CA SER A 134 8.36 -37.23 15.24
C SER A 134 8.85 -35.82 14.93
N ILE A 135 9.45 -35.64 13.74
CA ILE A 135 9.64 -34.32 13.11
C ILE A 135 8.29 -33.57 13.08
N THR A 136 7.19 -34.31 13.20
CA THR A 136 5.81 -33.84 13.32
C THR A 136 5.31 -33.47 14.73
N ASP A 137 5.98 -33.87 15.82
CA ASP A 137 5.67 -33.48 17.22
C ASP A 137 6.59 -32.38 17.73
N THR A 138 7.28 -31.66 16.84
CA THR A 138 7.55 -30.27 17.17
C THR A 138 6.20 -29.54 17.15
N GLU A 139 5.55 -29.50 18.31
CA GLU A 139 4.95 -28.25 18.80
C GLU A 139 6.05 -27.18 18.82
N THR A 140 6.67 -26.87 17.68
CA THR A 140 7.27 -25.57 17.51
C THR A 140 6.07 -24.65 17.50
N GLU A 141 5.78 -24.14 18.68
CA GLU A 141 5.41 -22.75 18.89
C GLU A 141 5.85 -22.01 17.64
N PHE A 142 4.91 -21.71 16.75
CA PHE A 142 5.15 -20.69 15.75
C PHE A 142 5.35 -19.44 16.60
N GLU A 143 6.59 -19.20 17.01
CA GLU A 143 7.01 -17.97 17.66
C GLU A 143 6.39 -16.86 16.84
N ASP A 144 5.53 -16.11 17.52
CA ASP A 144 4.77 -15.00 16.99
C ASP A 144 5.64 -14.26 15.99
N VAL A 145 5.19 -14.19 14.73
CA VAL A 145 5.76 -13.30 13.72
C VAL A 145 6.07 -11.99 14.42
N ASP A 146 7.36 -11.71 14.59
CA ASP A 146 7.91 -10.77 15.57
C ASP A 146 7.00 -9.56 15.67
N SER A 147 6.26 -9.45 16.78
CA SER A 147 5.18 -8.48 16.96
C SER A 147 5.67 -7.05 16.68
N SER A 148 6.97 -6.82 16.82
CA SER A 148 7.68 -5.58 16.45
C SER A 148 7.59 -5.24 14.96
N VAL A 149 7.68 -6.23 14.06
CA VAL A 149 7.58 -6.07 12.61
C VAL A 149 6.15 -5.69 12.22
N ILE A 150 5.15 -6.36 12.80
CA ILE A 150 3.73 -6.04 12.57
C ILE A 150 3.40 -4.64 13.09
N GLN A 151 3.91 -4.25 14.27
CA GLN A 151 3.78 -2.91 14.82
C GLN A 151 4.42 -1.84 13.93
N ASN A 152 5.61 -2.12 13.39
CA ASN A 152 6.31 -1.19 12.49
C ASN A 152 5.56 -1.00 11.16
N ILE A 153 5.04 -2.08 10.56
CA ILE A 153 4.22 -2.00 9.34
C ILE A 153 2.95 -1.18 9.60
N LYS A 154 2.26 -1.41 10.73
CA LYS A 154 1.10 -0.59 11.14
C LYS A 154 1.46 0.89 11.30
N LYS A 155 2.60 1.21 11.93
CA LYS A 155 3.07 2.60 12.09
C LYS A 155 3.31 3.28 10.74
N ILE A 156 4.00 2.60 9.81
CA ILE A 156 4.29 3.12 8.46
C ILE A 156 2.98 3.36 7.71
N PHE A 157 2.07 2.39 7.72
CA PHE A 157 0.78 2.49 7.04
C PHE A 157 -0.07 3.67 7.58
N LEU A 158 -0.15 3.82 8.90
CA LEU A 158 -0.87 4.94 9.54
C LEU A 158 -0.19 6.30 9.30
N SER A 159 1.13 6.33 9.13
CA SER A 159 1.86 7.55 8.75
C SER A 159 1.50 7.97 7.32
N CYS A 160 1.50 7.03 6.37
CA CYS A 160 1.11 7.27 4.99
C CYS A 160 -0.34 7.79 4.88
N ILE A 161 -1.29 7.17 5.62
CA ILE A 161 -2.68 7.64 5.66
C ILE A 161 -2.77 9.07 6.21
N ARG A 162 -2.04 9.38 7.30
CA ARG A 162 -2.03 10.74 7.88
C ARG A 162 -1.45 11.77 6.92
N TYR A 163 -0.37 11.44 6.22
CA TYR A 163 0.22 12.28 5.20
C TYR A 163 -0.77 12.58 4.06
N LEU A 164 -1.44 11.55 3.53
CA LEU A 164 -2.46 11.70 2.49
C LEU A 164 -3.65 12.55 2.95
N LYS A 165 -4.14 12.35 4.19
CA LYS A 165 -5.23 13.17 4.77
C LYS A 165 -4.82 14.64 4.96
N ARG A 166 -3.59 14.92 5.41
CA ARG A 166 -3.11 16.30 5.59
C ARG A 166 -3.02 17.04 4.25
N ASN A 167 -2.51 16.40 3.22
CA ASN A 167 -2.42 17.01 1.89
C ASN A 167 -3.80 17.22 1.26
N SER A 168 -4.75 16.31 1.47
CA SER A 168 -6.14 16.51 1.03
C SER A 168 -6.82 17.70 1.71
N ARG A 169 -6.62 17.89 3.02
CA ARG A 169 -7.17 19.04 3.77
C ARG A 169 -6.52 20.37 3.40
N ALA A 170 -5.21 20.38 3.16
CA ALA A 170 -4.50 21.59 2.72
C ALA A 170 -5.04 22.10 1.37
N GLU A 171 -5.39 21.19 0.45
CA GLU A 171 -6.00 21.54 -0.83
C GLU A 171 -7.45 22.02 -0.70
N SER A 172 -8.19 21.51 0.29
CA SER A 172 -9.58 21.93 0.58
C SER A 172 -9.62 23.37 1.10
N ASN A 173 -8.68 23.73 1.97
CA ASN A 173 -8.58 25.07 2.54
C ASN A 173 -8.02 26.08 1.53
N ALA A 174 -7.16 25.65 0.60
CA ALA A 174 -6.67 26.49 -0.49
C ALA A 174 -7.77 26.87 -1.50
N PHE A 175 -8.81 26.05 -1.64
CA PHE A 175 -9.97 26.33 -2.49
C PHE A 175 -11.08 27.16 -1.83
N SER A 176 -11.06 27.27 -0.48
CA SER A 176 -12.07 28.01 0.28
C SER A 176 -11.70 29.48 0.53
N ASN A 177 -10.45 29.86 0.25
CA ASN A 177 -9.90 31.21 0.44
C ASN A 177 -9.63 31.95 -0.88
N THR A 178 -10.20 31.47 -1.99
CA THR A 178 -10.25 32.14 -3.30
C THR A 178 -11.69 32.32 -3.73
#